data_AF-A0A421CCZ9-F1
#
_entry.id   AF-A0A421CCZ9-F1
#
_cell.length_a   1.000
_cell.length_b   1.000
_cell.length_c   1.000
_cell.angle_alpha   90.00
_cell.angle_beta   90.00
_cell.angle_gamma   90.00
#
_symmetry.space_group_name_H-M   'P 1'
#
loop_
_entity.id
_entity.type
_entity.pdbx_description
1 polymer ?
#
loop_
_entity_poly.entity_id
_entity_poly.type
_entity_poly.pdbx_seq_one_letter_code
_entity_poly.pdbx_strand_id
1 'polypeptide(L)' 'MGLETIKEFRNQGMGLAVSKICVDEFLSSGLVVDWHCDSENFPSLSIATNLGLKEKMDYEVCKISI' A
#
# COMPACT_ATOMS: atom_id res chain seq x y z
N MET A 1 -2.72 6.17 -1.81
CA MET A 1 -1.74 5.91 -2.88
C MET A 1 -2.19 4.69 -3.68
N GLY A 2 -1.95 4.64 -4.99
CA GLY A 2 -2.06 3.42 -5.80
C GLY A 2 -0.68 2.95 -6.26
N LEU A 3 -0.42 1.65 -6.17
CA LEU A 3 0.86 1.04 -6.55
C LEU A 3 0.59 -0.21 -7.40
N GLU A 4 1.30 -0.33 -8.51
CA GLU A 4 1.33 -1.53 -9.32
C GLU A 4 2.75 -1.85 -9.75
N THR A 5 3.08 -3.15 -9.77
CA THR A 5 4.31 -3.65 -10.36
C THR A 5 3.97 -4.54 -11.53
N ILE A 6 4.55 -4.23 -12.69
CA ILE A 6 4.48 -5.03 -13.92
C ILE A 6 4.82 -6.48 -13.57
N LYS A 7 4.04 -7.44 -14.10
CA LYS A 7 4.02 -8.84 -13.64
C LYS A 7 5.40 -9.49 -13.65
N GLU A 8 6.17 -9.22 -14.69
CA GLU A 8 7.51 -9.74 -14.95
C GLU A 8 8.55 -9.26 -13.91
N PHE A 9 8.26 -8.17 -13.22
CA PHE A 9 9.13 -7.53 -12.23
C PHE A 9 8.64 -7.68 -10.78
N ARG A 10 7.58 -8.46 -10.55
CA ARG A 10 7.08 -8.75 -9.19
C ARG A 10 8.07 -9.60 -8.40
N ASN A 11 7.94 -9.58 -7.07
CA ASN A 11 8.78 -10.32 -6.12
C ASN A 11 10.28 -9.96 -6.14
N GLN A 12 10.64 -8.81 -6.72
CA GLN A 12 12.01 -8.29 -6.75
C GLN A 12 12.22 -7.11 -5.79
N GLY A 13 11.27 -6.88 -4.85
CA GLY A 13 11.34 -5.79 -3.88
C GLY A 13 11.00 -4.39 -4.42
N MET A 14 10.73 -4.24 -5.72
CA MET A 14 10.48 -2.94 -6.36
C MET A 14 9.31 -2.17 -5.73
N GLY A 15 8.18 -2.85 -5.49
CA GLY A 15 7.01 -2.23 -4.88
C GLY A 15 7.31 -1.64 -3.50
N LEU A 16 8.06 -2.37 -2.66
CA LEU A 16 8.48 -1.87 -1.35
C LEU A 16 9.46 -0.70 -1.47
N ALA A 17 10.44 -0.79 -2.37
CA ALA A 17 11.45 0.26 -2.55
C ALA A 17 10.81 1.58 -2.95
N VAL A 18 9.91 1.57 -3.95
CA VAL A 18 9.17 2.77 -4.37
C VAL A 18 8.27 3.29 -3.26
N SER A 19 7.56 2.40 -2.56
CA SER A 19 6.67 2.82 -1.47
C SER A 19 7.41 3.51 -0.34
N LYS A 20 8.61 3.03 0.04
CA LYS A 20 9.44 3.68 1.06
C LYS A 20 9.78 5.11 0.69
N ILE A 21 10.26 5.33 -0.53
CA ILE A 21 10.63 6.67 -1.03
C ILE A 21 9.43 7.60 -0.98
N CYS A 22 8.27 7.16 -1.46
CA CYS A 22 7.07 8.00 -1.45
C CYS A 22 6.54 8.27 -0.04
N VAL A 23 6.58 7.28 0.87
CA VAL A 23 6.19 7.49 2.27
C VAL A 23 7.10 8.50 2.94
N ASP A 24 8.42 8.38 2.77
CA ASP A 24 9.39 9.32 3.32
C ASP A 24 9.15 10.74 2.80
N GLU A 25 8.89 10.89 1.50
CA GLU A 25 8.55 12.17 0.88
C GLU A 25 7.27 12.79 1.47
N PHE A 26 6.21 12.00 1.63
CA PHE A 26 4.95 12.47 2.20
C PHE A 26 5.11 12.88 3.67
N LEU A 27 5.78 12.06 4.47
CA LEU A 27 6.04 12.37 5.88
C LEU A 27 6.90 13.63 6.03
N SER A 28 7.95 13.78 5.22
CA SER A 28 8.80 14.98 5.22
C SER A 28 8.05 16.25 4.81
N SER A 29 6.98 16.10 4.03
CA SER A 29 6.08 17.18 3.64
C SER A 29 4.97 17.47 4.68
N GLY A 30 5.00 16.80 5.83
CA GLY A 30 4.00 16.95 6.90
C GLY A 30 2.66 16.28 6.60
N LEU A 31 2.60 15.39 5.61
CA LEU A 31 1.40 14.64 5.27
C LEU A 31 1.31 13.36 6.10
N VAL A 32 0.08 12.88 6.27
CA VAL A 32 -0.21 11.57 6.86
C VAL A 32 -0.42 10.57 5.73
N VAL A 33 0.22 9.41 5.84
CA VAL A 33 0.05 8.31 4.89
C VAL A 33 -1.11 7.44 5.33
N ASP A 34 -2.14 7.37 4.49
CA ASP A 34 -3.23 6.40 4.62
C ASP A 34 -3.10 5.32 3.54
N TRP A 35 -3.11 4.05 3.97
CA TRP A 35 -2.87 2.90 3.12
C TRP A 35 -4.06 1.96 3.17
N HIS A 36 -4.85 1.99 2.09
CA HIS A 36 -5.99 1.12 1.91
C HIS A 36 -5.58 -0.10 1.11
N CYS A 37 -5.86 -1.29 1.63
CA CYS A 37 -5.67 -2.52 0.88
C CYS A 37 -6.71 -3.57 1.25
N ASP A 38 -7.06 -4.38 0.27
CA ASP A 38 -7.88 -5.57 0.46
C ASP A 38 -7.13 -6.56 1.38
N SER A 39 -7.83 -7.16 2.33
CA SER A 39 -7.31 -8.19 3.23
C SER A 39 -6.77 -9.43 2.49
N GLU A 40 -7.26 -9.71 1.28
CA GLU A 40 -6.77 -10.81 0.45
C GLU A 40 -5.56 -10.41 -0.41
N ASN A 41 -5.22 -9.11 -0.47
CA ASN A 41 -4.05 -8.62 -1.18
C ASN A 41 -2.79 -8.71 -0.29
N PHE A 42 -2.34 -9.95 -0.07
CA PHE A 42 -1.15 -10.23 0.74
C PHE A 42 0.10 -9.44 0.34
N PRO A 43 0.42 -9.22 -0.96
CA PRO A 43 1.54 -8.37 -1.34
C PRO A 43 1.42 -6.94 -0.81
N SER A 44 0.23 -6.34 -0.89
CA SER A 44 -0.01 -4.99 -0.36
C SER A 44 0.08 -4.95 1.17
N LEU A 45 -0.51 -5.93 1.87
CA LEU A 45 -0.39 -6.04 3.33
C LEU A 45 1.08 -6.17 3.78
N SER A 46 1.86 -6.97 3.05
CA SER A 46 3.29 -7.14 3.32
C SER A 46 4.05 -5.82 3.17
N ILE A 47 3.77 -5.05 2.12
CA ILE A 47 4.38 -3.72 1.93
C ILE A 47 3.99 -2.79 3.09
N ALA A 48 2.70 -2.68 3.43
CA ALA A 48 2.24 -1.83 4.53
C ALA A 48 2.92 -2.18 5.86
N THR A 49 3.06 -3.48 6.15
CA THR A 49 3.77 -3.99 7.34
C THR A 49 5.25 -3.60 7.33
N ASN A 50 5.93 -3.76 6.19
CA ASN A 50 7.34 -3.39 6.03
C ASN A 50 7.59 -1.88 6.10
N LEU A 51 6.58 -1.06 5.85
CA LEU A 51 6.61 0.40 6.04
C LEU A 51 6.36 0.81 7.49
N GLY A 52 6.03 -0.13 8.38
CA GLY A 52 5.72 0.15 9.78
C GLY A 52 4.33 0.77 9.99
N LEU A 53 3.45 0.72 8.98
CA LEU A 53 2.07 1.17 9.10
C LEU A 53 1.31 0.23 10.04
N LYS A 54 0.36 0.79 10.78
CA LYS A 54 -0.51 0.05 11.69
C LYS A 54 -1.91 0.01 11.12
N GLU A 55 -2.53 -1.15 11.24
CA GLU A 55 -3.94 -1.31 10.95
C GLU A 55 -4.76 -0.36 11.85
N LYS A 56 -5.71 0.33 11.22
CA LYS A 56 -6.55 1.32 11.90
C LYS A 56 -8.02 0.89 11.93
N MET A 57 -8.50 0.28 10.85
CA MET A 57 -9.90 -0.08 10.67
C MET A 57 -10.05 -1.08 9.52
N ASP A 58 -10.88 -2.09 9.73
CA ASP A 58 -11.42 -2.94 8.68
C ASP A 58 -12.78 -2.43 8.22
N TYR A 59 -13.04 -2.49 6.91
CA TYR A 59 -14.29 -2.06 6.32
C TYR A 59 -14.64 -2.86 5.07
N GLU A 60 -15.93 -2.93 4.76
CA GLU A 60 -16.44 -3.57 3.56
C GLU A 60 -16.64 -2.55 2.43
N VAL A 61 -16.28 -2.94 1.20
CA VAL A 61 -16.54 -2.14 -0.01
C VAL A 61 -17.56 -2.87 -0.86
N CYS A 62 -18.77 -2.30 -0.97
CA CYS A 62 -19.83 -2.86 -1.81
C CYS A 62 -19.85 -2.19 -3.18
N LYS A 63 -19.89 -2.98 -4.26
CA LYS A 63 -20.14 -2.49 -5.62
C LYS A 63 -21.60 -2.72 -6.00
N ILE A 64 -22.34 -1.64 -6.22
CA ILE A 64 -23.68 -1.71 -6.81
C ILE A 64 -23.51 -1.80 -8.33
N SER A 65 -24.02 -2.86 -8.94
CA SER A 65 -24.09 -2.99 -10.40
C SER A 65 -25.53 -2.72 -10.83
N ILE A 66 -25.70 -1.78 -11.77
CA ILE A 66 -26.98 -1.42 -12.39
C ILE A 66 -27.01 -2.02 -13.80
#